data_AF-A0A7J7KDB4-F1
#
_entry.id   AF-A0A7J7KDB4-F1
#
_cell.length_a   1.000
_cell.length_b   1.000
_cell.length_c   1.000
_cell.angle_alpha   90.00
_cell.angle_beta   90.00
_cell.angle_gamma   90.00
#
_symmetry.space_group_name_H-M   'P 1'
#
loop_
_entity.id
_entity.type
_entity.pdbx_description
1 polymer ?
#
loop_
_entity_poly.entity_id
_entity_poly.type
_entity_poly.pdbx_seq_one_letter_code
_entity_poly.pdbx_strand_id
1 'polypeptide(L)'
;MKLKIVHTGLFIFAINFVRVSDGHSSDSCLECLAKISPEDGCVKDHIKGLNFCGPYRISEDFFEDCKNVVSDPDFRNCTTDYDCATECVKAWQDKYEDGCLIGRQRRVGADYEQLQCADYAGMHVFGHLSCAWINSEDILVFLAKQEPKCGCSTLYGVCTTPTITTAAMMTNTPLRHDQLLLLYSLVPCGVVILIVFIGCLCYLLKDRYTSGTNEGNF
;
A
#
# COMPACT_ATOMS: atom_id res chain seq x y z
N MET A 1 -44.03 23.71 35.95
CA MET A 1 -43.66 23.40 34.55
C MET A 1 -42.64 22.27 34.56
N LYS A 2 -42.95 21.13 33.92
CA LYS A 2 -42.05 19.96 33.85
C LYS A 2 -41.24 20.04 32.55
N LEU A 3 -39.93 20.21 32.66
CA LEU A 3 -39.00 20.26 31.53
C LEU A 3 -38.73 18.81 31.07
N LYS A 4 -39.25 18.40 29.92
CA LYS A 4 -38.92 17.12 29.28
C LYS A 4 -37.62 17.29 28.51
N ILE A 5 -36.53 16.73 29.02
CA ILE A 5 -35.27 16.59 28.30
C ILE A 5 -35.49 15.49 27.26
N VAL A 6 -35.67 15.90 25.99
CA VAL A 6 -35.69 14.99 24.85
C VAL A 6 -34.25 14.53 24.62
N HIS A 7 -34.01 13.23 24.81
CA HIS A 7 -32.77 12.57 24.40
C HIS A 7 -32.65 12.62 22.87
N THR A 8 -31.97 13.64 22.35
CA THR A 8 -31.50 13.67 20.97
C THR A 8 -30.35 12.68 20.88
N GLY A 9 -30.62 11.52 20.27
CA GLY A 9 -29.66 10.44 20.05
C GLY A 9 -28.42 10.94 19.31
N LEU A 10 -27.29 10.90 20.01
CA LEU A 10 -25.96 11.11 19.46
C LEU A 10 -25.56 9.86 18.67
N PHE A 11 -25.89 9.82 17.38
CA PHE A 11 -25.33 8.83 16.45
C PHE A 11 -23.85 9.18 16.22
N ILE A 12 -22.98 8.64 17.06
CA ILE A 12 -21.54 8.58 16.78
C ILE A 12 -21.38 7.61 15.61
N PHE A 13 -21.25 8.14 14.39
CA PHE A 13 -20.70 7.39 13.27
C PHE A 13 -19.24 7.10 13.61
N ALA A 14 -18.98 5.94 14.21
CA ALA A 14 -17.66 5.37 14.27
C ALA A 14 -17.23 5.08 12.83
N ILE A 15 -16.44 5.99 12.25
CA ILE A 15 -15.68 5.70 11.04
C ILE A 15 -14.68 4.64 11.47
N ASN A 16 -15.00 3.37 11.22
CA ASN A 16 -14.04 2.29 11.27
C ASN A 16 -13.00 2.58 10.18
N PHE A 17 -11.93 3.28 10.54
CA PHE A 17 -10.69 3.19 9.80
C PHE A 17 -10.25 1.74 9.92
N VAL A 18 -10.56 0.93 8.92
CA VAL A 18 -9.96 -0.38 8.73
C VAL A 18 -8.48 -0.11 8.53
N ARG A 19 -7.71 -0.16 9.62
CA ARG A 19 -6.27 -0.28 9.54
C ARG A 19 -6.00 -1.69 9.06
N VAL A 20 -5.77 -1.85 7.77
CA VAL A 20 -5.12 -3.04 7.24
C VAL A 20 -3.67 -2.94 7.70
N SER A 21 -3.37 -3.56 8.84
CA SER A 21 -2.02 -3.68 9.39
C SER A 21 -1.70 -5.17 9.51
N ASP A 22 -1.64 -5.85 8.38
CA ASP A 22 -0.98 -7.14 8.31
C ASP A 22 0.52 -6.84 8.25
N GLY A 23 1.21 -7.05 9.38
CA GLY A 23 2.63 -6.73 9.58
C GLY A 23 3.61 -7.61 8.82
N HIS A 24 3.13 -8.40 7.86
CA HIS A 24 3.95 -9.21 6.97
C HIS A 24 3.79 -8.69 5.55
N SER A 25 4.80 -8.92 4.70
CA SER A 25 4.70 -8.61 3.27
C SER A 25 3.41 -9.22 2.73
N SER A 26 2.41 -8.37 2.45
CA SER A 26 1.10 -8.82 2.02
C SER A 26 1.27 -9.67 0.76
N ASP A 27 0.40 -10.65 0.53
CA ASP A 27 0.50 -11.48 -0.68
C ASP A 27 0.50 -10.61 -1.96
N SER A 28 -0.17 -9.45 -1.92
CA SER A 28 -0.10 -8.44 -2.98
C SER A 28 1.28 -7.79 -3.19
N CYS A 29 2.07 -7.62 -2.13
CA CYS A 29 3.44 -7.12 -2.22
C CYS A 29 4.36 -8.15 -2.88
N LEU A 30 4.27 -9.42 -2.45
CA LEU A 30 5.03 -10.51 -3.03
C LEU A 30 4.66 -10.74 -4.49
N GLU A 31 3.37 -10.65 -4.84
CA GLU A 31 2.94 -10.73 -6.23
C GLU A 31 3.53 -9.59 -7.08
N CYS A 32 3.63 -8.37 -6.52
CA CYS A 32 4.28 -7.26 -7.21
C CYS A 32 5.79 -7.51 -7.39
N LEU A 33 6.49 -7.98 -6.35
CA LEU A 33 7.92 -8.29 -6.42
C LEU A 33 8.21 -9.33 -7.51
N ALA A 34 7.35 -10.36 -7.62
CA ALA A 34 7.46 -11.37 -8.67
C ALA A 34 7.27 -10.76 -10.09
N LYS A 35 6.38 -9.77 -10.24
CA LYS A 35 6.12 -9.12 -11.54
C LYS A 35 7.24 -8.20 -12.00
N ILE A 36 8.02 -7.63 -11.08
CA ILE A 36 9.16 -6.76 -11.39
C ILE A 36 10.35 -7.56 -11.94
N SER A 37 10.35 -8.87 -11.71
CA SER A 37 11.41 -9.81 -12.10
C SER A 37 10.90 -10.89 -13.07
N PRO A 38 10.32 -10.55 -14.23
CA PRO A 38 9.78 -11.53 -15.15
C PRO A 38 10.91 -12.15 -15.99
N GLU A 39 11.71 -13.02 -15.38
CA GLU A 39 12.62 -13.89 -16.12
C GLU A 39 12.33 -15.35 -15.75
N ASP A 40 11.92 -16.13 -16.76
CA ASP A 40 11.80 -17.57 -16.62
C ASP A 40 13.21 -18.18 -16.63
N GLY A 41 13.65 -18.65 -15.47
CA GLY A 41 14.90 -19.39 -15.31
C GLY A 41 16.01 -18.62 -14.60
N CYS A 42 17.26 -18.96 -14.91
CA CYS A 42 18.43 -18.43 -14.21
C CYS A 42 19.30 -17.60 -15.15
N VAL A 43 19.62 -16.38 -14.71
CA VAL A 43 20.50 -15.45 -15.41
C VAL A 43 21.74 -15.20 -14.57
N LYS A 44 22.90 -15.27 -15.21
CA LYS A 44 24.18 -14.96 -14.58
C LYS A 44 24.46 -13.48 -14.71
N ASP A 45 24.65 -12.79 -13.58
CA ASP A 45 25.12 -11.41 -13.57
C ASP A 45 26.56 -11.36 -14.07
N HIS A 46 26.78 -10.65 -15.18
CA HIS A 46 28.09 -10.50 -15.80
C HIS A 46 29.07 -9.69 -14.94
N ILE A 47 28.59 -8.89 -13.98
CA ILE A 47 29.43 -8.02 -13.14
C ILE A 47 29.96 -8.80 -11.94
N LYS A 48 29.08 -9.50 -11.22
CA LYS A 48 29.43 -10.21 -9.98
C LYS A 48 29.66 -11.71 -10.17
N GLY A 49 29.30 -12.27 -11.33
CA GLY A 49 29.36 -13.70 -11.59
C GLY A 49 28.33 -14.53 -10.82
N LEU A 50 27.39 -13.89 -10.12
CA LEU A 50 26.33 -14.53 -9.34
C LEU A 50 25.19 -14.98 -10.25
N ASN A 51 24.61 -16.13 -9.93
CA ASN A 51 23.39 -16.61 -10.58
C ASN A 51 22.18 -16.04 -9.84
N PHE A 52 21.24 -15.48 -10.60
CA PHE A 52 19.93 -15.03 -10.13
C PHE A 52 18.86 -15.85 -10.81
N CYS A 53 17.88 -16.35 -10.06
CA CYS A 53 16.91 -17.30 -10.59
C CYS A 53 15.45 -16.95 -10.24
N GLY A 54 14.58 -17.25 -11.20
CA GLY A 54 13.13 -17.31 -11.12
C GLY A 54 12.42 -15.99 -10.78
N PRO A 55 11.16 -16.07 -10.31
CA PRO A 55 10.24 -14.93 -10.32
C PRO A 55 10.69 -13.78 -9.43
N TYR A 56 11.48 -14.07 -8.40
CA TYR A 56 12.03 -13.07 -7.50
C TYR A 56 13.49 -12.74 -7.79
N ARG A 57 14.12 -13.27 -8.85
CA ARG A 57 15.57 -13.12 -9.11
C ARG A 57 16.41 -13.32 -7.83
N ILE A 58 16.23 -14.46 -7.18
CA ILE A 58 16.95 -14.81 -5.95
C ILE A 58 18.39 -15.15 -6.32
N SER A 59 19.37 -14.55 -5.65
CA SER A 59 20.79 -14.92 -5.81
C SER A 59 21.16 -16.13 -4.96
N GLU A 60 22.26 -16.81 -5.29
CA GLU A 60 22.80 -17.91 -4.46
C GLU A 60 23.04 -17.45 -3.01
N ASP A 61 23.65 -16.28 -2.80
CA ASP A 61 23.89 -15.72 -1.46
C ASP A 61 22.59 -15.44 -0.69
N PHE A 62 21.54 -14.97 -1.39
CA PHE A 62 20.23 -14.77 -0.78
C PHE A 62 19.61 -16.11 -0.39
N PHE A 63 19.75 -17.12 -1.25
CA PHE A 63 19.21 -18.45 -1.00
C PHE A 63 19.89 -19.16 0.17
N GLU A 64 21.19 -18.97 0.35
CA GLU A 64 21.94 -19.53 1.49
C GLU A 64 21.32 -19.13 2.85
N ASP A 65 20.67 -17.96 2.93
CA ASP A 65 19.99 -17.49 4.13
C ASP A 65 18.64 -18.17 4.39
N CYS A 66 17.97 -18.72 3.36
CA CYS A 66 16.63 -19.30 3.46
C CYS A 66 16.60 -20.83 3.25
N LYS A 67 17.66 -21.45 2.69
CA LYS A 67 17.66 -22.84 2.20
C LYS A 67 17.30 -23.92 3.23
N ASN A 68 17.40 -23.62 4.52
CA ASN A 68 17.11 -24.57 5.60
C ASN A 68 15.63 -24.63 5.99
N VAL A 69 14.79 -23.74 5.43
CA VAL A 69 13.37 -23.65 5.77
C VAL A 69 12.43 -23.83 4.58
N VAL A 70 12.98 -23.95 3.38
CA VAL A 70 12.22 -24.13 2.13
C VAL A 70 11.96 -25.61 1.85
N SER A 71 10.96 -25.86 1.02
CA SER A 71 10.57 -27.21 0.59
C SER A 71 11.63 -27.95 -0.26
N ASP A 72 12.45 -27.24 -1.05
CA ASP A 72 13.56 -27.82 -1.82
C ASP A 72 14.89 -27.10 -1.51
N PRO A 73 15.92 -27.77 -0.97
CA PRO A 73 17.22 -27.16 -0.67
C PRO A 73 18.11 -26.97 -1.92
N ASP A 74 17.72 -27.45 -3.10
CA ASP A 74 18.41 -27.14 -4.34
C ASP A 74 18.07 -25.71 -4.81
N PHE A 75 19.11 -24.87 -4.95
CA PHE A 75 18.97 -23.48 -5.35
C PHE A 75 18.14 -23.32 -6.62
N ARG A 76 18.47 -24.07 -7.68
CA ARG A 76 17.86 -23.86 -8.99
C ARG A 76 16.43 -24.33 -9.01
N ASN A 77 16.13 -25.47 -8.41
CA ASN A 77 14.77 -25.99 -8.34
C ASN A 77 13.89 -25.05 -7.52
N CYS A 78 14.32 -24.70 -6.31
CA CYS A 78 13.49 -23.88 -5.42
C CYS A 78 13.26 -22.48 -5.97
N THR A 79 14.31 -21.81 -6.45
CA THR A 79 14.17 -20.43 -6.89
C THR A 79 13.42 -20.26 -8.20
N THR A 80 13.29 -21.32 -9.02
CA THR A 80 12.46 -21.29 -10.24
C THR A 80 11.03 -21.79 -10.03
N ASP A 81 10.76 -22.47 -8.92
CA ASP A 81 9.41 -22.78 -8.46
C ASP A 81 8.80 -21.59 -7.72
N TYR A 82 7.59 -21.18 -8.08
CA TYR A 82 6.98 -19.97 -7.50
C TYR A 82 6.75 -20.11 -5.99
N ASP A 83 6.21 -21.26 -5.55
CA ASP A 83 5.83 -21.47 -4.15
C ASP A 83 7.09 -21.58 -3.27
N CYS A 84 8.09 -22.36 -3.69
CA CYS A 84 9.36 -22.47 -2.97
C CYS A 84 10.14 -21.14 -2.94
N ALA A 85 10.13 -20.39 -4.04
CA ALA A 85 10.75 -19.07 -4.07
C ALA A 85 10.02 -18.07 -3.15
N THR A 86 8.69 -18.13 -3.07
CA THR A 86 7.90 -17.33 -2.12
C THR A 86 8.24 -17.71 -0.67
N GLU A 87 8.34 -19.01 -0.34
CA GLU A 87 8.80 -19.48 0.98
C GLU A 87 10.18 -18.89 1.33
N CYS A 88 11.12 -18.94 0.38
CA CYS A 88 12.46 -18.39 0.59
C CYS A 88 12.42 -16.88 0.86
N VAL A 89 11.66 -16.11 0.08
CA VAL A 89 11.55 -14.65 0.26
C VAL A 89 10.93 -14.33 1.62
N LYS A 90 9.86 -15.02 2.02
CA LYS A 90 9.23 -14.83 3.34
C LYS A 90 10.22 -15.13 4.47
N ALA A 91 10.91 -16.27 4.40
CA ALA A 91 11.90 -16.64 5.40
C ALA A 91 13.06 -15.63 5.53
N TRP A 92 13.51 -15.10 4.39
CA TRP A 92 14.54 -14.08 4.36
C TRP A 92 14.03 -12.75 4.95
N GLN A 93 12.77 -12.38 4.66
CA GLN A 93 12.12 -11.22 5.27
C GLN A 93 12.07 -11.37 6.80
N ASP A 94 11.58 -12.50 7.30
CA ASP A 94 11.49 -12.79 8.74
C ASP A 94 12.85 -12.71 9.44
N LYS A 95 13.90 -13.23 8.78
CA LYS A 95 15.27 -13.21 9.32
C LYS A 95 15.79 -11.80 9.56
N TYR A 96 15.41 -10.84 8.72
CA TYR A 96 15.99 -9.50 8.71
C TYR A 96 15.01 -8.38 9.11
N GLU A 97 13.74 -8.68 9.30
CA GLU A 97 12.69 -7.72 9.65
C GLU A 97 13.03 -6.91 10.91
N ASP A 98 13.43 -7.56 12.00
CA ASP A 98 13.76 -6.88 13.27
C ASP A 98 14.91 -5.87 13.10
N GLY A 99 15.98 -6.28 12.41
CA GLY A 99 17.13 -5.41 12.16
C GLY A 99 16.76 -4.21 11.29
N CYS A 100 15.86 -4.46 10.33
CA CYS A 100 15.33 -3.44 9.45
C CYS A 100 14.45 -2.42 10.19
N LEU A 101 13.52 -2.89 11.05
CA LEU A 101 12.67 -2.06 11.90
C LEU A 101 13.49 -1.15 12.81
N ILE A 102 14.50 -1.70 13.49
CA ILE A 102 15.41 -0.92 14.35
C ILE A 102 16.14 0.16 13.54
N GLY A 103 16.63 -0.19 12.36
CA GLY A 103 17.31 0.76 11.46
C GLY A 103 16.41 1.91 11.03
N ARG A 104 15.17 1.59 10.64
CA ARG A 104 14.16 2.58 10.24
C ARG A 104 13.76 3.48 11.40
N GLN A 105 13.44 2.92 12.56
CA GLN A 105 13.06 3.67 13.77
C GLN A 105 14.13 4.70 14.15
N ARG A 106 15.42 4.34 14.07
CA ARG A 106 16.53 5.27 14.33
C ARG A 106 16.60 6.44 13.35
N ARG A 107 16.21 6.23 12.09
CA ARG A 107 16.33 7.25 11.04
C ARG A 107 15.16 8.23 11.05
N VAL A 108 13.93 7.72 11.10
CA VAL A 108 12.73 8.56 10.95
C VAL A 108 12.14 9.04 12.28
N GLY A 109 12.63 8.51 13.42
CA GLY A 109 12.20 8.96 14.75
C GLY A 109 10.74 8.70 15.06
N ALA A 110 10.09 7.79 14.35
CA ALA A 110 8.70 7.41 14.52
C ALA A 110 8.58 5.98 15.04
N ASP A 111 7.52 5.72 15.81
CA ASP A 111 7.13 4.38 16.26
C ASP A 111 6.66 3.55 15.05
N TYR A 112 7.62 3.05 14.29
CA TYR A 112 7.38 2.09 13.21
C TYR A 112 7.12 0.73 13.85
N GLU A 113 5.86 0.33 13.89
CA GLU A 113 5.47 -1.00 14.39
C GLU A 113 5.63 -2.08 13.32
N GLN A 114 5.63 -1.72 12.03
CA GLN A 114 5.61 -2.68 10.91
C GLN A 114 6.31 -2.13 9.66
N LEU A 115 6.97 -3.01 8.91
CA LEU A 115 7.56 -2.69 7.61
C LEU A 115 6.48 -2.58 6.52
N GLN A 116 6.69 -1.70 5.55
CA GLN A 116 5.81 -1.57 4.39
C GLN A 116 6.35 -2.35 3.20
N CYS A 117 5.54 -2.55 2.16
CA CYS A 117 6.00 -3.22 0.95
C CYS A 117 7.25 -2.58 0.33
N ALA A 118 7.36 -1.24 0.41
CA ALA A 118 8.55 -0.52 -0.03
C ALA A 118 9.82 -0.91 0.76
N ASP A 119 9.69 -1.21 2.06
CA ASP A 119 10.82 -1.71 2.86
C ASP A 119 11.27 -3.07 2.36
N TYR A 120 10.33 -4.01 2.25
CA TYR A 120 10.62 -5.37 1.78
C TYR A 120 11.21 -5.39 0.38
N ALA A 121 10.69 -4.56 -0.53
CA ALA A 121 11.24 -4.38 -1.86
C ALA A 121 12.66 -3.81 -1.83
N GLY A 122 12.90 -2.83 -0.97
CA GLY A 122 14.24 -2.29 -0.75
C GLY A 122 15.19 -3.36 -0.23
N MET A 123 14.76 -4.15 0.76
CA MET A 123 15.57 -5.21 1.35
C MET A 123 15.92 -6.26 0.31
N HIS A 124 14.96 -6.64 -0.52
CA HIS A 124 15.15 -7.60 -1.59
C HIS A 124 16.15 -7.13 -2.67
N VAL A 125 16.04 -5.87 -3.11
CA VAL A 125 16.88 -5.32 -4.19
C VAL A 125 18.29 -4.93 -3.70
N PHE A 126 18.38 -4.34 -2.52
CA PHE A 126 19.60 -3.68 -2.03
C PHE A 126 20.22 -4.39 -0.81
N GLY A 127 19.62 -5.49 -0.35
CA GLY A 127 20.05 -6.26 0.82
C GLY A 127 19.43 -5.80 2.14
N HIS A 128 19.60 -6.60 3.18
CA HIS A 128 18.89 -6.48 4.47
C HIS A 128 19.04 -5.12 5.19
N LEU A 129 20.11 -4.37 4.94
CA LEU A 129 20.33 -3.06 5.56
C LEU A 129 19.65 -1.91 4.82
N SER A 130 19.09 -2.14 3.63
CA SER A 130 18.66 -1.05 2.76
C SER A 130 17.54 -0.20 3.36
N CYS A 131 16.62 -0.78 4.12
CA CYS A 131 15.60 -0.03 4.83
C CYS A 131 16.16 0.86 5.96
N ALA A 132 17.39 0.62 6.42
CA ALA A 132 18.10 1.49 7.36
C ALA A 132 18.80 2.68 6.69
N TRP A 133 19.13 2.60 5.39
CA TRP A 133 19.87 3.64 4.67
C TRP A 133 19.16 4.32 3.49
N ILE A 134 18.24 3.65 2.82
CA ILE A 134 17.52 4.14 1.63
C ILE A 134 16.14 4.63 2.04
N ASN A 135 15.71 5.79 1.56
CA ASN A 135 14.37 6.28 1.85
C ASN A 135 13.35 5.45 1.07
N SER A 136 12.17 5.18 1.65
CA SER A 136 11.11 4.46 0.95
C SER A 136 10.72 5.13 -0.37
N GLU A 137 10.82 6.46 -0.47
CA GLU A 137 10.60 7.21 -1.71
C GLU A 137 11.61 6.86 -2.81
N ASP A 138 12.89 6.71 -2.48
CA ASP A 138 13.93 6.34 -3.45
C ASP A 138 13.71 4.92 -3.97
N ILE A 139 13.30 4.02 -3.07
CA ILE A 139 12.89 2.65 -3.43
C ILE A 139 11.66 2.69 -4.34
N LEU A 140 10.66 3.50 -4.01
CA LEU A 140 9.45 3.63 -4.83
C LEU A 140 9.76 4.23 -6.21
N VAL A 141 10.67 5.19 -6.31
CA VAL A 141 11.13 5.72 -7.61
C VAL A 141 11.87 4.64 -8.39
N PHE A 142 12.67 3.81 -7.73
CA PHE A 142 13.31 2.66 -8.36
C PHE A 142 12.27 1.65 -8.87
N LEU A 143 11.31 1.26 -8.04
CA LEU A 143 10.24 0.32 -8.41
C LEU A 143 9.35 0.88 -9.53
N ALA A 144 9.00 2.16 -9.47
CA ALA A 144 8.20 2.84 -10.49
C ALA A 144 8.92 2.96 -11.84
N LYS A 145 10.26 3.04 -11.83
CA LYS A 145 11.07 2.96 -13.06
C LYS A 145 11.16 1.54 -13.61
N GLN A 146 11.13 0.54 -12.73
CA GLN A 146 11.23 -0.86 -13.13
C GLN A 146 9.94 -1.32 -13.81
N GLU A 147 8.74 -1.00 -13.29
CA GLU A 147 7.49 -1.21 -14.05
C GLU A 147 6.33 -0.27 -13.65
N PRO A 148 5.50 0.19 -14.62
CA PRO A 148 4.22 0.84 -14.34
C PRO A 148 3.11 -0.14 -13.89
N LYS A 149 3.37 -1.46 -13.85
CA LYS A 149 2.33 -2.50 -13.69
C LYS A 149 1.92 -2.78 -12.24
N CYS A 150 2.75 -2.44 -11.25
CA CYS A 150 2.48 -2.75 -9.85
C CYS A 150 1.53 -1.77 -9.14
N GLY A 151 1.16 -0.64 -9.75
CA GLY A 151 0.24 0.32 -9.13
C GLY A 151 0.65 0.78 -7.72
N CYS A 152 1.94 0.70 -7.36
CA CYS A 152 2.42 1.13 -6.04
C CYS A 152 2.34 2.66 -5.99
N SER A 153 1.34 3.17 -5.27
CA SER A 153 1.20 4.61 -5.05
C SER A 153 2.22 5.06 -4.02
N THR A 154 3.01 6.08 -4.38
CA THR A 154 3.97 6.72 -3.47
C THR A 154 3.30 7.36 -2.25
N LEU A 155 2.00 7.62 -2.30
CA LEU A 155 1.29 8.36 -1.27
C LEU A 155 0.95 7.54 -0.02
N TYR A 156 0.96 6.20 -0.09
CA TYR A 156 0.52 5.35 1.03
C TYR A 156 1.33 4.06 1.23
N GLY A 157 2.35 3.77 0.41
CA GLY A 157 3.09 2.51 0.52
C GLY A 157 2.25 1.26 0.21
N VAL A 158 1.04 1.45 -0.34
CA VAL A 158 0.13 0.38 -0.73
C VAL A 158 0.39 0.05 -2.20
N CYS A 159 0.80 -1.19 -2.46
CA CYS A 159 0.79 -1.75 -3.80
C CYS A 159 -0.60 -2.35 -4.04
N THR A 160 -1.45 -1.61 -4.73
CA THR A 160 -2.74 -2.12 -5.21
C THR A 160 -2.58 -2.57 -6.65
N THR A 161 -3.06 -3.77 -6.99
CA THR A 161 -3.32 -4.12 -8.38
C THR A 161 -4.24 -3.07 -9.00
N PRO A 162 -3.90 -2.45 -10.14
CA PRO A 162 -4.76 -1.44 -10.73
C PRO A 162 -6.08 -2.09 -11.16
N THR A 163 -7.17 -1.81 -10.45
CA THR A 163 -8.52 -1.99 -11.01
C THR A 163 -8.70 -1.02 -12.17
N ILE A 164 -9.07 -1.55 -13.34
CA ILE A 164 -9.12 -0.88 -14.66
C ILE A 164 -10.05 0.37 -14.72
N THR A 165 -10.69 0.76 -13.63
CA THR A 165 -11.64 1.88 -13.60
C THR A 165 -11.02 3.29 -13.54
N THR A 166 -9.71 3.44 -13.38
CA THR A 166 -9.05 4.77 -13.41
C THR A 166 -7.94 4.87 -14.46
N ALA A 167 -8.24 4.53 -15.71
CA ALA A 167 -7.38 4.77 -16.87
C ALA A 167 -7.46 6.22 -17.42
N ALA A 168 -7.67 7.24 -16.57
CA ALA A 168 -7.84 8.63 -17.01
C ALA A 168 -6.70 9.59 -16.64
N MET A 169 -5.62 9.15 -15.98
CA MET A 169 -4.55 10.08 -15.52
C MET A 169 -3.11 9.63 -15.85
N MET A 170 -2.90 8.85 -16.89
CA MET A 170 -1.55 8.56 -17.40
C MET A 170 -1.46 8.82 -18.90
N THR A 171 -1.59 10.09 -19.30
CA THR A 171 -1.02 10.56 -20.57
C THR A 171 0.27 11.30 -20.24
N ASN A 172 1.38 10.82 -20.81
CA ASN A 172 2.71 11.40 -20.67
C ASN A 172 2.80 12.75 -21.42
N THR A 173 2.29 13.82 -20.81
CA THR A 173 2.68 15.19 -21.14
C THR A 173 3.15 15.90 -19.86
N PRO A 174 4.32 16.56 -19.87
CA PRO A 174 4.79 17.30 -18.70
C PRO A 174 3.85 18.48 -18.45
N LEU A 175 3.05 18.39 -17.39
CA LEU A 175 2.21 19.49 -16.91
C LEU A 175 3.11 20.61 -16.36
N ARG A 176 2.99 21.80 -16.96
CA ARG A 176 3.60 23.04 -16.45
C ARG A 176 3.09 23.35 -15.04
N HIS A 177 3.96 23.91 -14.21
CA HIS A 177 3.69 24.33 -12.82
C HIS A 177 2.40 25.17 -12.67
N ASP A 178 2.03 25.93 -13.71
CA ASP A 178 0.86 26.81 -13.73
C ASP A 178 -0.49 26.05 -13.81
N GLN A 179 -0.50 24.77 -14.20
CA GLN A 179 -1.70 23.94 -14.30
C GLN A 179 -2.03 23.22 -12.98
N LEU A 180 -1.08 23.09 -12.06
CA LEU A 180 -1.27 22.42 -10.76
C LEU A 180 -2.06 23.27 -9.75
N LEU A 181 -2.00 24.60 -9.87
CA LEU A 181 -2.71 25.52 -8.96
C LEU A 181 -4.22 25.60 -9.22
N LEU A 182 -4.69 25.30 -10.43
CA LEU A 182 -6.12 25.28 -10.77
C LEU A 182 -6.84 24.01 -10.26
N LEU A 183 -6.12 22.89 -10.14
CA LEU A 183 -6.70 21.66 -9.60
C LEU A 183 -6.79 21.67 -8.07
N TYR A 184 -5.85 22.31 -7.37
CA TYR A 184 -5.89 22.43 -5.90
C TYR A 184 -6.96 23.39 -5.37
N SER A 185 -7.45 24.33 -6.19
CA SER A 185 -8.44 25.33 -5.78
C SER A 185 -9.90 24.87 -5.95
N LEU A 186 -10.15 23.76 -6.66
CA LEU A 186 -11.51 23.25 -6.92
C LEU A 186 -11.93 22.09 -6.01
N VAL A 187 -10.97 21.37 -5.41
CA VAL A 187 -11.27 20.22 -4.53
C VAL A 187 -11.90 20.62 -3.18
N PRO A 188 -11.51 21.72 -2.49
CA PRO A 188 -12.18 22.07 -1.23
C PRO A 188 -13.59 22.65 -1.45
N CYS A 189 -13.91 23.17 -2.63
CA CYS A 189 -15.24 23.73 -2.91
C CYS A 189 -16.29 22.65 -3.17
N GLY A 190 -15.94 21.56 -3.86
CA GLY A 190 -16.89 20.50 -4.18
C GLY A 190 -17.41 19.74 -2.94
N VAL A 191 -16.53 19.46 -1.98
CA VAL A 191 -16.89 18.75 -0.75
C VAL A 191 -17.74 19.61 0.17
N VAL A 192 -17.45 20.92 0.27
CA VAL A 192 -18.26 21.86 1.06
C VAL A 192 -19.66 22.01 0.45
N ILE A 193 -19.77 22.09 -0.88
CA ILE A 193 -21.07 22.17 -1.55
C ILE A 193 -21.89 20.89 -1.28
N LEU A 194 -21.28 19.71 -1.34
CA LEU A 194 -21.98 18.46 -1.06
C LEU A 194 -22.51 18.38 0.39
N ILE A 195 -21.70 18.81 1.37
CA ILE A 195 -22.10 18.83 2.79
C ILE A 195 -23.25 19.83 3.02
N VAL A 196 -23.19 21.02 2.40
CA VAL A 196 -24.27 22.02 2.49
C VAL A 196 -25.55 21.52 1.82
N PHE A 197 -25.45 20.84 0.67
CA PHE A 197 -26.61 20.25 0.00
C PHE A 197 -27.26 19.14 0.84
N ILE A 198 -26.47 18.24 1.42
CA ILE A 198 -27.00 17.18 2.30
C ILE A 198 -27.64 17.80 3.55
N GLY A 199 -27.02 18.81 4.15
CA GLY A 199 -27.59 19.53 5.30
C GLY A 199 -28.93 20.20 4.97
N CYS A 200 -29.02 20.91 3.84
CA CYS A 200 -30.27 21.51 3.37
C CYS A 200 -31.35 20.47 3.05
N LEU A 201 -30.98 19.34 2.43
CA LEU A 201 -31.92 18.26 2.13
C LEU A 201 -32.50 17.65 3.42
N CYS A 202 -31.65 17.40 4.43
CA CYS A 202 -32.09 16.92 5.74
C CYS A 202 -33.00 17.93 6.46
N TYR A 203 -32.72 19.23 6.34
CA TYR A 203 -33.56 20.29 6.92
C TYR A 203 -34.96 20.32 6.27
N LEU A 204 -35.03 20.27 4.94
CA LEU A 204 -36.31 20.27 4.22
C LEU A 204 -37.15 19.02 4.46
N LEU A 205 -36.50 17.87 4.67
CA LEU A 205 -37.21 16.63 5.01
C LEU A 205 -37.76 16.65 6.44
N LYS A 206 -37.13 17.38 7.36
CA LYS A 206 -37.60 17.52 8.74
C LYS A 206 -38.93 18.28 8.83
N ASP A 207 -39.10 19.37 8.09
CA ASP A 207 -40.34 20.17 8.10
C ASP A 207 -41.54 19.44 7.49
N ARG A 208 -41.30 18.53 6.53
CA ARG A 208 -42.35 17.69 5.93
C ARG A 208 -42.90 16.64 6.91
N TYR A 209 -42.09 16.18 7.85
CA TYR A 209 -42.51 15.13 8.79
C TYR A 209 -43.39 15.68 9.92
N THR A 210 -43.24 16.96 10.28
CA THR A 210 -44.03 17.60 11.35
C THR A 210 -45.39 18.14 10.93
N SER A 211 -45.70 18.20 9.64
CA SER A 211 -46.98 18.76 9.15
C SER A 211 -48.10 17.73 8.90
N GLY A 212 -47.89 16.45 9.25
CA GLY A 212 -48.80 15.35 8.89
C GLY A 212 -49.70 14.78 9.99
N THR A 213 -49.85 15.44 11.14
CA THR A 213 -50.70 14.92 12.23
C THR A 213 -51.57 16.01 12.83
N ASN A 214 -52.63 16.41 12.11
CA ASN A 214 -53.82 17.07 12.67
C ASN A 214 -54.98 16.95 11.69
N GLU A 215 -55.46 15.72 11.46
CA GLU A 215 -56.85 15.48 11.04
C GLU A 215 -57.50 14.58 12.09
N GLY A 216 -58.65 15.02 12.61
CA GLY A 216 -59.56 14.18 13.39
C GLY A 216 -59.66 14.51 14.88
N ASN A 217 -60.45 15.54 15.21
CA ASN A 217 -61.53 15.49 16.20
C ASN A 217 -62.05 16.91 16.51
N PHE A 218 -63.14 17.30 15.86
CA PHE A 218 -64.38 17.83 16.45
C PHE A 218 -65.42 18.04 15.35
#